data_AF-A0A329XR23-F1
#
_entry.id   AF-A0A329XR23-F1
#
_cell.length_a   1.000
_cell.length_b   1.000
_cell.length_c   1.000
_cell.angle_alpha   90.00
_cell.angle_beta   90.00
_cell.angle_gamma   90.00
#
_symmetry.space_group_name_H-M   'P 1'
#
loop_
_entity.id
_entity.type
_entity.pdbx_description
1 polymer ?
#
loop_
_entity_poly.entity_id
_entity_poly.type
_entity_poly.pdbx_seq_one_letter_code
_entity_poly.pdbx_strand_id
1 'polypeptide(L)'
;RAAAKAEAAADAEGKDPDFELKQMLLELADHDGDVDRAVQLLSLGEHVQYGAIVERLLAADRRREAMAYLDRAVAEGRVSTSNLDYWRRRGGGYWIDPLRAAELYREDGRDDDALEMARALFRRAPTPEMLDVLTAVGAWTGRGNAERDEALAWAEQQSWRSGDPMIELALHVGDVERAWAAADRWGVGYAWRQLADVSPQPRPDDAVALYRQAIEETLIPVGRKAAREAAALATHMMALAAAADGVAGGGVTQPYDSAPEGSRVAGCRAWLADLREQYRRRPTVREELDRVGL
;
A
#
# COMPACT_ATOMS: atom_id res chain seq x y z
N ARG A 1 -8.99 43.57 -20.98
CA ARG A 1 -10.30 44.28 -20.87
C ARG A 1 -11.49 43.33 -20.70
N ALA A 2 -11.60 42.24 -21.47
CA ALA A 2 -12.62 41.20 -21.24
C ALA A 2 -12.34 40.36 -19.98
N ALA A 3 -11.09 39.95 -19.76
CA ALA A 3 -10.65 39.25 -18.55
C ALA A 3 -10.93 40.04 -17.26
N ALA A 4 -10.50 41.32 -17.20
CA ALA A 4 -10.79 42.22 -16.08
C ALA A 4 -12.29 42.43 -15.79
N LYS A 5 -13.16 42.22 -16.80
CA LYS A 5 -14.62 42.34 -16.65
C LYS A 5 -15.25 41.04 -16.16
N ALA A 6 -14.66 39.88 -16.50
CA ALA A 6 -15.05 38.58 -15.96
C ALA A 6 -14.58 38.42 -14.51
N GLU A 7 -13.40 38.94 -14.18
CA GLU A 7 -12.80 38.95 -12.84
C GLU A 7 -13.65 39.76 -11.85
N ALA A 8 -14.08 40.97 -12.23
CA ALA A 8 -14.99 41.79 -11.42
C ALA A 8 -16.38 41.17 -11.23
N ALA A 9 -16.80 40.26 -12.13
CA ALA A 9 -18.08 39.57 -12.03
C ALA A 9 -17.99 38.32 -11.12
N ALA A 10 -16.87 37.60 -11.15
CA ALA A 10 -16.63 36.46 -10.27
C ALA A 10 -16.44 36.87 -8.80
N ASP A 11 -15.68 37.95 -8.55
CA ASP A 11 -15.49 38.52 -7.21
C ASP A 11 -16.79 39.04 -6.59
N ALA A 12 -17.74 39.50 -7.41
CA ALA A 12 -19.04 40.01 -6.95
C ALA A 12 -20.05 38.90 -6.61
N GLU A 13 -19.87 37.66 -7.09
CA GLU A 13 -20.83 36.57 -6.92
C GLU A 13 -20.42 35.51 -5.88
N GLY A 14 -19.19 35.55 -5.35
CA GLY A 14 -18.73 34.57 -4.35
C GLY A 14 -18.78 33.11 -4.84
N LYS A 15 -18.83 32.90 -6.16
CA LYS A 15 -18.78 31.59 -6.79
C LYS A 15 -17.34 31.29 -7.15
N ASP A 16 -16.89 30.08 -6.80
CA ASP A 16 -15.60 29.54 -7.25
C ASP A 16 -15.50 29.76 -8.77
N PRO A 17 -14.50 30.50 -9.27
CA PRO A 17 -14.36 30.72 -10.71
C PRO A 17 -14.38 29.37 -11.42
N ASP A 18 -15.10 29.31 -12.53
CA ASP A 18 -15.20 28.11 -13.38
C ASP A 18 -13.80 27.48 -13.54
N PHE A 19 -13.68 26.15 -13.47
CA PHE A 19 -12.38 25.47 -13.37
C PHE A 19 -11.43 25.91 -14.50
N GLU A 20 -11.97 26.11 -15.70
CA GLU A 20 -11.25 26.61 -16.87
C GLU A 20 -10.79 28.07 -16.69
N LEU A 21 -11.64 28.95 -16.14
CA LEU A 21 -11.28 30.34 -15.84
C LEU A 21 -10.17 30.42 -14.79
N LYS A 22 -10.24 29.58 -13.74
CA LYS A 22 -9.21 29.50 -12.71
C LYS A 22 -7.87 29.04 -13.26
N GLN A 23 -7.87 28.03 -14.14
CA GLN A 23 -6.65 27.59 -14.82
C GLN A 23 -6.06 28.70 -15.70
N MET A 24 -6.89 29.38 -16.50
CA MET A 24 -6.42 30.50 -17.34
C MET A 24 -5.84 31.65 -16.50
N LEU A 25 -6.47 31.99 -15.37
CA LEU A 25 -5.95 33.03 -14.47
C LEU A 25 -4.64 32.61 -13.81
N LEU A 26 -4.48 31.33 -13.49
CA LEU A 26 -3.24 30.79 -12.93
C LEU A 26 -2.11 30.81 -13.96
N GLU A 27 -2.37 30.38 -15.20
CA GLU A 27 -1.40 30.45 -16.30
C GLU A 27 -0.95 31.88 -16.59
N LEU A 28 -1.87 32.86 -16.52
CA LEU A 28 -1.54 34.27 -16.66
C LEU A 28 -0.66 34.78 -15.52
N ALA A 29 -1.00 34.44 -14.27
CA ALA A 29 -0.19 34.79 -13.10
C ALA A 29 1.22 34.19 -13.20
N ASP A 30 1.35 32.94 -13.63
CA ASP A 30 2.64 32.28 -13.85
C ASP A 30 3.44 32.95 -14.97
N HIS A 31 2.80 33.33 -16.07
CA HIS A 31 3.43 34.07 -17.18
C HIS A 31 3.95 35.45 -16.74
N ASP A 32 3.16 36.16 -15.94
CA ASP A 32 3.49 37.52 -15.48
C ASP A 32 4.45 37.52 -14.26
N GLY A 33 4.76 36.34 -13.70
CA GLY A 33 5.56 36.21 -12.49
C GLY A 33 4.85 36.71 -11.22
N ASP A 34 3.51 36.83 -11.26
CA ASP A 34 2.70 37.28 -10.13
C ASP A 34 2.42 36.12 -9.16
N VAL A 35 3.40 35.87 -8.30
CA VAL A 35 3.38 34.79 -7.31
C VAL A 35 2.26 35.00 -6.29
N ASP A 36 1.97 36.24 -5.89
CA ASP A 36 0.91 36.53 -4.92
C ASP A 36 -0.47 36.18 -5.50
N ARG A 37 -0.71 36.53 -6.77
CA ARG A 37 -1.95 36.14 -7.46
C ARG A 37 -2.06 34.64 -7.64
N ALA A 38 -0.97 33.96 -8.00
CA ALA A 38 -0.95 32.50 -8.10
C ALA A 38 -1.27 31.84 -6.76
N VAL A 39 -0.66 32.29 -5.66
CA VAL A 39 -0.92 31.78 -4.30
C VAL A 39 -2.37 32.01 -3.88
N GLN A 40 -2.94 33.18 -4.19
CA GLN A 40 -4.35 33.47 -3.93
C GLN A 40 -5.26 32.48 -4.67
N LEU A 41 -5.06 32.31 -5.98
CA LEU A 41 -5.86 31.39 -6.81
C LEU A 41 -5.75 29.94 -6.34
N LEU A 42 -4.56 29.50 -5.94
CA LEU A 42 -4.30 28.15 -5.43
C LEU A 42 -4.83 27.93 -4.01
N SER A 43 -5.06 29.00 -3.25
CA SER A 43 -5.67 28.97 -1.92
C SER A 43 -7.20 29.01 -1.95
N LEU A 44 -7.80 29.44 -3.08
CA LEU A 44 -9.25 29.48 -3.27
C LEU A 44 -9.82 28.10 -3.60
N GLY A 45 -11.05 27.84 -3.16
CA GLY A 45 -11.82 26.61 -3.44
C GLY A 45 -11.88 25.62 -2.27
N GLU A 46 -12.51 24.46 -2.51
CA GLU A 46 -12.73 23.43 -1.48
C GLU A 46 -11.41 22.84 -0.93
N HIS A 47 -10.36 22.83 -1.75
CA HIS A 47 -9.05 22.27 -1.40
C HIS A 47 -7.92 23.23 -1.77
N VAL A 48 -7.12 23.61 -0.78
CA VAL A 48 -5.89 24.40 -0.97
C VAL A 48 -4.83 23.55 -1.67
N GLN A 49 -4.20 24.11 -2.71
CA GLN A 49 -3.15 23.43 -3.49
C GLN A 49 -1.76 23.65 -2.90
N TYR A 50 -1.51 23.09 -1.72
CA TYR A 50 -0.29 23.32 -0.94
C TYR A 50 1.00 23.03 -1.72
N GLY A 51 1.09 21.91 -2.44
CA GLY A 51 2.29 21.58 -3.22
C GLY A 51 2.58 22.60 -4.32
N ALA A 52 1.53 23.03 -5.02
CA ALA A 52 1.66 24.04 -6.08
C ALA A 52 2.06 25.43 -5.54
N ILE A 53 1.58 25.79 -4.35
CA ILE A 53 1.93 27.04 -3.65
C ILE A 53 3.40 27.00 -3.20
N VAL A 54 3.81 25.93 -2.52
CA VAL A 54 5.17 25.77 -2.00
C VAL A 54 6.21 25.86 -3.12
N GLU A 55 6.02 25.13 -4.22
CA GLU A 55 6.98 25.12 -5.33
C GLU A 55 7.09 26.50 -6.01
N ARG A 56 5.99 27.25 -6.16
CA ARG A 56 6.01 28.62 -6.71
C ARG A 56 6.72 29.61 -5.78
N LEU A 57 6.45 29.53 -4.48
CA LEU A 57 7.13 30.37 -3.49
C LEU A 57 8.64 30.08 -3.46
N LEU A 58 9.05 28.82 -3.58
CA LEU A 58 10.46 28.43 -3.68
C LEU A 58 11.11 28.95 -4.97
N ALA A 59 10.43 28.83 -6.12
CA ALA A 59 10.92 29.36 -7.39
C ALA A 59 11.11 30.89 -7.37
N ALA A 60 10.37 31.59 -6.52
CA ALA A 60 10.45 33.03 -6.29
C ALA A 60 11.39 33.43 -5.14
N ASP A 61 12.18 32.50 -4.59
CA ASP A 61 13.08 32.70 -3.44
C ASP A 61 12.37 33.18 -2.15
N ARG A 62 11.06 32.92 -2.03
CA ARG A 62 10.21 33.26 -0.86
C ARG A 62 10.15 32.10 0.14
N ARG A 63 11.31 31.59 0.53
CA ARG A 63 11.45 30.36 1.34
C ARG A 63 10.66 30.40 2.65
N ARG A 64 10.71 31.50 3.41
CA ARG A 64 9.99 31.62 4.70
C ARG A 64 8.48 31.40 4.56
N GLU A 65 7.90 31.89 3.47
CA GLU A 65 6.47 31.74 3.19
C GLU A 65 6.15 30.33 2.69
N ALA A 66 7.03 29.76 1.86
CA ALA A 66 6.91 28.36 1.44
C ALA A 66 6.87 27.42 2.66
N MET A 67 7.76 27.61 3.62
CA MET A 67 7.80 26.81 4.84
C MET A 67 6.54 26.98 5.70
N ALA A 68 5.99 28.20 5.82
CA ALA A 68 4.73 28.42 6.53
C ALA A 68 3.54 27.68 5.90
N TYR A 69 3.50 27.60 4.56
CA TYR A 69 2.51 26.80 3.84
C TYR A 69 2.75 25.29 4.00
N LEU A 70 4.02 24.84 4.07
CA LEU A 70 4.36 23.45 4.35
C LEU A 70 3.93 23.03 5.77
N ASP A 71 4.26 23.85 6.78
CA ASP A 71 3.85 23.64 8.18
C ASP A 71 2.33 23.49 8.28
N ARG A 72 1.60 24.37 7.57
CA ARG A 72 0.14 24.31 7.48
C ARG A 72 -0.36 23.05 6.76
N ALA A 73 0.28 22.65 5.67
CA ALA A 73 -0.06 21.42 4.96
C ALA A 73 0.11 20.19 5.85
N VAL A 74 1.20 20.12 6.63
CA VAL A 74 1.44 19.05 7.60
C VAL A 74 0.37 19.04 8.69
N ALA A 75 0.07 20.20 9.29
CA ALA A 75 -0.94 20.32 10.34
C ALA A 75 -2.35 19.95 9.86
N GLU A 76 -2.71 20.31 8.63
CA GLU A 76 -3.98 19.93 8.01
C GLU A 76 -3.98 18.50 7.42
N GLY A 77 -2.86 17.78 7.60
CA GLY A 77 -2.71 16.40 7.17
C GLY A 77 -2.65 16.21 5.66
N ARG A 78 -2.26 17.24 4.90
CA ARG A 78 -2.15 17.31 3.42
C ARG A 78 -0.84 16.77 2.84
N VAL A 79 -0.16 15.93 3.61
CA VAL A 79 1.03 15.17 3.21
C VAL A 79 0.64 13.69 3.15
N SER A 80 0.84 13.04 2.00
CA SER A 80 0.46 11.64 1.80
C SER A 80 1.15 11.01 0.59
N THR A 81 1.51 9.73 0.68
CA THR A 81 1.88 8.90 -0.47
C THR A 81 0.68 8.48 -1.31
N SER A 82 -0.52 8.45 -0.70
CA SER A 82 -1.72 7.96 -1.34
C SER A 82 -2.08 8.88 -2.51
N ASN A 83 -1.89 8.36 -3.73
CA ASN A 83 -2.30 8.98 -4.99
C ASN A 83 -1.35 9.99 -5.63
N LEU A 84 -0.06 10.02 -5.29
CA LEU A 84 0.91 10.85 -6.03
C LEU A 84 0.89 10.53 -7.52
N ASP A 85 0.95 9.27 -7.90
CA ASP A 85 0.95 8.85 -9.32
C ASP A 85 -0.37 9.14 -10.03
N TYR A 86 -1.49 9.06 -9.31
CA TYR A 86 -2.83 9.34 -9.83
C TYR A 86 -3.06 10.85 -10.02
N TRP A 87 -2.65 11.69 -9.06
CA TRP A 87 -2.85 13.14 -9.12
C TRP A 87 -1.73 13.85 -9.89
N ARG A 88 -0.49 13.35 -9.91
CA ARG A 88 0.60 13.89 -10.76
C ARG A 88 0.27 13.74 -12.24
N ARG A 89 -0.43 12.67 -12.64
CA ARG A 89 -0.99 12.50 -14.00
C ARG A 89 -2.24 13.35 -14.28
N ARG A 90 -2.93 13.81 -13.23
CA ARG A 90 -4.18 14.59 -13.31
C ARG A 90 -4.03 16.06 -12.93
N GLY A 91 -2.80 16.55 -12.72
CA GLY A 91 -2.50 17.95 -12.38
C GLY A 91 -2.86 18.37 -10.94
N GLY A 92 -3.06 17.43 -10.02
CA GLY A 92 -3.48 17.74 -8.65
C GLY A 92 -2.32 18.12 -7.72
N GLY A 93 -2.01 19.41 -7.61
CA GLY A 93 -1.03 19.98 -6.67
C GLY A 93 -1.50 20.08 -5.20
N TYR A 94 -2.54 19.33 -4.83
CA TYR A 94 -3.20 19.39 -3.51
C TYR A 94 -2.41 18.75 -2.38
N TRP A 95 -1.64 17.71 -2.70
CA TRP A 95 -0.88 16.92 -1.73
C TRP A 95 0.60 17.13 -1.92
N ILE A 96 1.35 17.13 -0.82
CA ILE A 96 2.81 17.16 -0.85
C ILE A 96 3.31 15.72 -0.64
N ASP A 97 4.28 15.32 -1.46
CA ASP A 97 4.99 14.06 -1.28
C ASP A 97 5.73 14.06 0.07
N PRO A 98 5.60 13.01 0.91
CA PRO A 98 6.22 13.00 2.23
C PRO A 98 7.74 13.15 2.23
N LEU A 99 8.43 12.55 1.25
CA LEU A 99 9.88 12.67 1.17
C LEU A 99 10.28 14.08 0.73
N ARG A 100 9.56 14.66 -0.24
CA ARG A 100 9.76 16.06 -0.63
C ARG A 100 9.50 17.03 0.53
N ALA A 101 8.45 16.83 1.31
CA ALA A 101 8.17 17.63 2.51
C ALA A 101 9.32 17.53 3.52
N ALA A 102 9.83 16.33 3.77
CA ALA A 102 10.96 16.11 4.67
C ALA A 102 12.25 16.76 4.14
N GLU A 103 12.51 16.69 2.84
CA GLU A 103 13.66 17.34 2.20
C GLU A 103 13.61 18.85 2.38
N LEU A 104 12.43 19.47 2.24
CA LEU A 104 12.25 20.90 2.46
C LEU A 104 12.55 21.32 3.90
N TYR A 105 12.09 20.54 4.89
CA TYR A 105 12.47 20.78 6.29
C TYR A 105 13.99 20.66 6.49
N ARG A 106 14.63 19.62 5.93
CA ARG A 106 16.08 19.45 6.01
C ARG A 106 16.84 20.60 5.36
N GLU A 107 16.42 21.03 4.17
CA GLU A 107 17.03 22.17 3.46
C GLU A 107 16.91 23.47 4.28
N ASP A 108 15.92 23.60 5.17
CA ASP A 108 15.73 24.71 6.10
C ASP A 108 16.44 24.50 7.46
N GLY A 109 17.17 23.38 7.63
CA GLY A 109 17.86 23.02 8.87
C GLY A 109 16.94 22.47 9.98
N ARG A 110 15.73 22.05 9.62
CA ARG A 110 14.67 21.56 10.52
C ARG A 110 14.55 20.03 10.50
N ASP A 111 15.66 19.33 10.66
CA ASP A 111 15.72 17.85 10.60
C ASP A 111 14.80 17.17 11.62
N ASP A 112 14.66 17.76 12.81
CA ASP A 112 13.77 17.24 13.87
C ASP A 112 12.30 17.31 13.46
N ASP A 113 11.88 18.40 12.79
CA ASP A 113 10.50 18.56 12.30
C ASP A 113 10.21 17.59 11.15
N ALA A 114 11.19 17.33 10.28
CA ALA A 114 11.09 16.31 9.24
C ALA A 114 10.82 14.93 9.86
N LEU A 115 11.58 14.58 10.91
CA LEU A 115 11.44 13.30 11.60
C LEU A 115 10.11 13.20 12.37
N GLU A 116 9.70 14.27 13.05
CA GLU A 116 8.41 14.32 13.74
C GLU A 116 7.24 14.15 12.77
N MET A 117 7.28 14.84 11.63
CA MET A 117 6.31 14.66 10.56
C MET A 117 6.26 13.21 10.09
N ALA A 118 7.40 12.58 9.78
CA ALA A 118 7.44 11.20 9.31
C ALA A 118 6.86 10.21 10.34
N ARG A 119 7.16 10.40 11.63
CA ARG A 119 6.56 9.62 12.73
C ARG A 119 5.04 9.80 12.79
N ALA A 120 4.55 11.03 12.67
CA ALA A 120 3.12 11.32 12.69
C ALA A 120 2.39 10.68 11.49
N LEU A 121 2.99 10.72 10.30
CA LEU A 121 2.46 10.08 9.10
C LEU A 121 2.35 8.56 9.27
N PHE A 122 3.40 7.91 9.75
CA PHE A 122 3.38 6.47 10.03
C PHE A 122 2.33 6.10 11.07
N ARG A 123 2.23 6.85 12.18
CA ARG A 123 1.21 6.56 13.21
C ARG A 123 -0.22 6.71 12.71
N ARG A 124 -0.45 7.64 11.77
CA ARG A 124 -1.76 7.84 11.14
C ARG A 124 -2.12 6.71 10.18
N ALA A 125 -1.15 6.21 9.43
CA ALA A 125 -1.32 5.13 8.45
C ALA A 125 -0.05 4.25 8.41
N PRO A 126 0.02 3.19 9.24
CA PRO A 126 1.23 2.39 9.34
C PRO A 126 1.28 1.37 8.21
N THR A 127 1.77 1.85 7.06
CA THR A 127 2.01 1.05 5.85
C THR A 127 3.51 0.88 5.60
N PRO A 128 3.92 -0.11 4.79
CA PRO A 128 5.31 -0.26 4.34
C PRO A 128 5.92 1.02 3.77
N GLU A 129 5.17 1.76 2.94
CA GLU A 129 5.66 2.99 2.32
C GLU A 129 5.91 4.10 3.34
N MET A 130 5.05 4.23 4.35
CA MET A 130 5.27 5.20 5.44
C MET A 130 6.45 4.78 6.33
N LEU A 131 6.68 3.47 6.50
CA LEU A 131 7.86 2.96 7.20
C LEU A 131 9.14 3.29 6.44
N ASP A 132 9.14 3.19 5.11
CA ASP A 132 10.27 3.58 4.26
C ASP A 132 10.56 5.07 4.37
N VAL A 133 9.53 5.93 4.33
CA VAL A 133 9.68 7.37 4.53
C VAL A 133 10.30 7.66 5.89
N LEU A 134 9.77 7.07 6.97
CA LEU A 134 10.31 7.25 8.33
C LEU A 134 11.76 6.78 8.43
N THR A 135 12.08 5.63 7.85
CA THR A 135 13.44 5.06 7.86
C THR A 135 14.41 5.95 7.09
N ALA A 136 14.00 6.45 5.91
CA ALA A 136 14.81 7.33 5.08
C ALA A 136 15.10 8.67 5.77
N VAL A 137 14.08 9.29 6.36
CA VAL A 137 14.24 10.55 7.11
C VAL A 137 15.11 10.35 8.35
N GLY A 138 14.87 9.29 9.12
CA GLY A 138 15.71 8.93 10.26
C GLY A 138 17.17 8.65 9.88
N ALA A 139 17.42 8.13 8.67
CA ALA A 139 18.78 7.85 8.20
C ALA A 139 19.63 9.13 8.01
N TRP A 140 19.01 10.28 7.75
CA TRP A 140 19.73 11.55 7.62
C TRP A 140 20.52 11.93 8.89
N THR A 141 20.03 11.50 10.05
CA THR A 141 20.67 11.71 11.36
C THR A 141 21.29 10.43 11.94
N GLY A 142 21.39 9.36 11.15
CA GLY A 142 21.92 8.06 11.58
C GLY A 142 20.97 7.25 12.46
N ARG A 143 19.70 7.66 12.60
CA ARG A 143 18.68 7.00 13.41
C ARG A 143 17.78 6.03 12.64
N GLY A 144 17.93 5.88 11.32
CA GLY A 144 16.98 5.13 10.48
C GLY A 144 16.61 3.74 10.99
N ASN A 145 17.59 2.93 11.43
CA ASN A 145 17.31 1.62 12.03
C ASN A 145 16.58 1.70 13.37
N ALA A 146 16.97 2.64 14.25
CA ALA A 146 16.30 2.84 15.53
C ALA A 146 14.84 3.28 15.33
N GLU A 147 14.58 4.21 14.39
CA GLU A 147 13.22 4.65 14.06
C GLU A 147 12.37 3.52 13.51
N ARG A 148 12.93 2.67 12.64
CA ARG A 148 12.25 1.48 12.11
C ARG A 148 11.87 0.50 13.22
N ASP A 149 12.80 0.19 14.12
CA ASP A 149 12.55 -0.74 15.22
C ASP A 149 11.54 -0.16 16.23
N GLU A 150 11.65 1.13 16.56
CA GLU A 150 10.69 1.85 17.41
C GLU A 150 9.29 1.89 16.78
N ALA A 151 9.19 2.10 15.46
CA ALA A 151 7.92 2.11 14.74
C ALA A 151 7.23 0.74 14.74
N LEU A 152 7.99 -0.33 14.52
CA LEU A 152 7.48 -1.70 14.60
C LEU A 152 7.02 -2.05 16.02
N ALA A 153 7.83 -1.71 17.03
CA ALA A 153 7.48 -1.92 18.44
C ALA A 153 6.23 -1.13 18.85
N TRP A 154 6.04 0.09 18.32
CA TRP A 154 4.82 0.86 18.50
C TRP A 154 3.63 0.19 17.82
N ALA A 155 3.78 -0.31 16.59
CA ALA A 155 2.72 -0.96 15.83
C ALA A 155 2.25 -2.26 16.51
N GLU A 156 3.16 -3.03 17.11
CA GLU A 156 2.86 -4.25 17.89
C GLU A 156 1.99 -4.00 19.14
N GLN A 157 2.05 -2.78 19.69
CA GLN A 157 1.27 -2.37 20.87
C GLN A 157 -0.15 -1.91 20.49
N GLN A 158 -0.43 -1.69 19.21
CA GLN A 158 -1.75 -1.24 18.77
C GLN A 158 -2.77 -2.39 18.79
N SER A 159 -4.05 -2.01 18.89
CA SER A 159 -5.17 -2.94 18.79
C SER A 159 -5.66 -3.03 17.35
N TRP A 160 -5.21 -4.06 16.63
CA TRP A 160 -5.63 -4.32 15.26
C TRP A 160 -6.91 -5.16 15.18
N ARG A 161 -7.67 -4.97 14.10
CA ARG A 161 -8.84 -5.80 13.78
C ARG A 161 -8.44 -7.16 13.17
N SER A 162 -7.33 -7.20 12.44
CA SER A 162 -6.70 -8.38 11.86
C SER A 162 -5.19 -8.21 11.91
N GLY A 163 -4.43 -9.30 11.75
CA GLY A 163 -2.97 -9.26 11.70
C GLY A 163 -2.40 -8.61 10.44
N ASP A 164 -3.24 -8.31 9.43
CA ASP A 164 -2.78 -7.91 8.10
C ASP A 164 -1.81 -6.70 8.11
N PRO A 165 -2.09 -5.59 8.83
CA PRO A 165 -1.15 -4.45 8.84
C PRO A 165 0.23 -4.84 9.40
N MET A 166 0.25 -5.66 10.44
CA MET A 166 1.51 -6.12 11.04
C MET A 166 2.22 -7.17 10.17
N ILE A 167 1.47 -8.03 9.48
CA ILE A 167 2.02 -8.99 8.52
C ILE A 167 2.73 -8.23 7.40
N GLU A 168 2.06 -7.24 6.79
CA GLU A 168 2.65 -6.45 5.70
C GLU A 168 3.91 -5.70 6.15
N LEU A 169 3.88 -5.04 7.31
CA LEU A 169 5.05 -4.35 7.87
C LEU A 169 6.22 -5.31 8.15
N ALA A 170 5.93 -6.48 8.74
CA ALA A 170 6.95 -7.46 9.08
C ALA A 170 7.58 -8.10 7.84
N LEU A 171 6.76 -8.47 6.84
CA LEU A 171 7.24 -9.00 5.57
C LEU A 171 8.07 -7.97 4.80
N HIS A 172 7.67 -6.69 4.84
CA HIS A 172 8.42 -5.61 4.20
C HIS A 172 9.85 -5.47 4.73
N VAL A 173 10.06 -5.64 6.04
CA VAL A 173 11.40 -5.63 6.65
C VAL A 173 12.09 -7.00 6.61
N GLY A 174 11.49 -8.00 5.98
CA GLY A 174 12.02 -9.36 5.88
C GLY A 174 11.92 -10.20 7.15
N ASP A 175 11.12 -9.78 8.13
CA ASP A 175 10.92 -10.48 9.40
C ASP A 175 9.69 -11.40 9.33
N VAL A 176 9.91 -12.57 8.76
CA VAL A 176 8.85 -13.57 8.51
C VAL A 176 8.29 -14.14 9.81
N GLU A 177 9.13 -14.30 10.83
CA GLU A 177 8.70 -14.80 12.14
C GLU A 177 7.76 -13.82 12.84
N ARG A 178 8.07 -12.52 12.78
CA ARG A 178 7.18 -11.46 13.27
C ARG A 178 5.86 -11.43 12.49
N ALA A 179 5.88 -11.67 11.18
CA ALA A 179 4.67 -11.76 10.38
C ALA A 179 3.77 -12.92 10.83
N TRP A 180 4.36 -14.10 11.09
CA TRP A 180 3.63 -15.25 11.63
C TRP A 180 3.14 -15.03 13.06
N ALA A 181 3.91 -14.35 13.92
CA ALA A 181 3.45 -13.98 15.26
C ALA A 181 2.22 -13.05 15.22
N ALA A 182 2.17 -12.14 14.23
CA ALA A 182 0.99 -11.31 14.02
C ALA A 182 -0.22 -12.12 13.54
N ALA A 183 -0.01 -13.08 12.63
CA ALA A 183 -1.04 -14.02 12.19
C ALA A 183 -1.60 -14.84 13.36
N ASP A 184 -0.75 -15.37 14.25
CA ASP A 184 -1.17 -16.14 15.41
C ASP A 184 -1.96 -15.28 16.42
N ARG A 185 -1.57 -14.01 16.60
CA ARG A 185 -2.18 -13.12 17.59
C ARG A 185 -3.53 -12.55 17.15
N TRP A 186 -3.64 -12.13 15.90
CA TRP A 186 -4.80 -11.36 15.42
C TRP A 186 -5.55 -12.05 14.27
N GLY A 187 -5.11 -13.23 13.84
CA GLY A 187 -5.61 -13.89 12.65
C GLY A 187 -5.14 -13.21 11.37
N VAL A 188 -5.45 -13.84 10.24
CA VAL A 188 -5.08 -13.34 8.91
C VAL A 188 -6.32 -13.00 8.11
N GLY A 189 -6.30 -11.87 7.42
CA GLY A 189 -7.33 -11.44 6.50
C GLY A 189 -6.77 -11.39 5.08
N TYR A 190 -6.60 -10.20 4.51
CA TYR A 190 -6.20 -10.05 3.10
C TYR A 190 -4.72 -10.35 2.83
N ALA A 191 -3.85 -10.35 3.86
CA ALA A 191 -2.41 -10.58 3.70
C ALA A 191 -2.03 -12.07 3.68
N TRP A 192 -2.99 -12.99 3.80
CA TRP A 192 -2.72 -14.43 3.93
C TRP A 192 -1.85 -14.99 2.82
N ARG A 193 -2.08 -14.55 1.58
CA ARG A 193 -1.31 -15.04 0.43
C ARG A 193 0.14 -14.57 0.48
N GLN A 194 0.37 -13.30 0.83
CA GLN A 194 1.72 -12.76 0.97
C GLN A 194 2.52 -13.54 2.02
N LEU A 195 1.88 -13.89 3.14
CA LEU A 195 2.49 -14.68 4.22
C LEU A 195 2.75 -16.14 3.81
N ALA A 196 1.79 -16.78 3.13
CA ALA A 196 1.90 -18.16 2.70
C ALA A 196 2.95 -18.34 1.59
N ASP A 197 3.13 -17.35 0.73
CA ASP A 197 4.01 -17.42 -0.44
C ASP A 197 5.47 -17.02 -0.17
N VAL A 198 5.81 -16.70 1.08
CA VAL A 198 7.21 -16.41 1.48
C VAL A 198 8.13 -17.58 1.15
N SER A 199 9.29 -17.29 0.58
CA SER A 199 10.31 -18.28 0.22
C SER A 199 11.69 -17.89 0.74
N PRO A 200 12.40 -18.76 1.46
CA PRO A 200 11.95 -20.08 1.92
C PRO A 200 10.82 -19.95 2.97
N GLN A 201 9.84 -20.85 2.94
CA GLN A 201 8.70 -20.83 3.86
C GLN A 201 9.08 -21.45 5.21
N PRO A 202 9.16 -20.69 6.32
CA PRO A 202 9.54 -21.23 7.63
C PRO A 202 8.46 -22.09 8.28
N ARG A 203 7.17 -21.88 7.95
CA ARG A 203 6.03 -22.59 8.53
C ARG A 203 5.15 -23.22 7.43
N PRO A 204 5.67 -24.25 6.72
CA PRO A 204 5.00 -24.79 5.53
C PRO A 204 3.65 -25.43 5.84
N ASP A 205 3.48 -26.05 7.01
CA ASP A 205 2.21 -26.68 7.40
C ASP A 205 1.11 -25.64 7.65
N ASP A 206 1.45 -24.51 8.27
CA ASP A 206 0.52 -23.40 8.49
C ASP A 206 0.20 -22.69 7.17
N ALA A 207 1.17 -22.50 6.28
CA ALA A 207 0.95 -21.97 4.95
C ALA A 207 -0.01 -22.87 4.12
N VAL A 208 0.17 -24.20 4.19
CA VAL A 208 -0.78 -25.16 3.59
C VAL A 208 -2.17 -25.00 4.20
N ALA A 209 -2.29 -24.80 5.51
CA ALA A 209 -3.58 -24.60 6.16
C ALA A 209 -4.29 -23.33 5.67
N LEU A 210 -3.57 -22.22 5.48
CA LEU A 210 -4.11 -20.99 4.89
C LEU A 210 -4.66 -21.24 3.47
N TYR A 211 -3.91 -22.01 2.66
CA TYR A 211 -4.36 -22.41 1.33
C TYR A 211 -5.63 -23.26 1.35
N ARG A 212 -5.74 -24.23 2.27
CA ARG A 212 -6.95 -25.05 2.42
C ARG A 212 -8.17 -24.21 2.74
N GLN A 213 -8.06 -23.31 3.71
CA GLN A 213 -9.14 -22.38 4.06
C GLN A 213 -9.54 -21.51 2.86
N ALA A 214 -8.56 -20.95 2.13
CA ALA A 214 -8.83 -20.13 0.95
C ALA A 214 -9.54 -20.90 -0.17
N ILE A 215 -9.19 -22.18 -0.38
CA ILE A 215 -9.86 -23.06 -1.36
C ILE A 215 -11.32 -23.29 -0.96
N GLU A 216 -11.58 -23.62 0.32
CA GLU A 216 -12.93 -23.85 0.82
C GLU A 216 -13.80 -22.60 0.67
N GLU A 217 -13.29 -21.42 1.05
CA GLU A 217 -13.96 -20.13 0.89
C GLU A 217 -14.25 -19.81 -0.59
N THR A 218 -13.27 -20.05 -1.47
CA THR A 218 -13.42 -19.86 -2.92
C THR A 218 -14.52 -20.75 -3.50
N LEU A 219 -14.74 -21.94 -2.94
CA LEU A 219 -15.74 -22.90 -3.40
C LEU A 219 -17.16 -22.65 -2.82
N ILE A 220 -17.34 -21.68 -1.92
CA ILE A 220 -18.68 -21.27 -1.44
C ILE A 220 -19.57 -20.87 -2.63
N PRO A 221 -19.22 -19.88 -3.48
CA PRO A 221 -20.00 -19.55 -4.66
C PRO A 221 -20.05 -20.71 -5.67
N VAL A 222 -21.21 -20.92 -6.30
CA VAL A 222 -21.35 -21.91 -7.38
C VAL A 222 -20.79 -21.31 -8.67
N GLY A 223 -19.94 -22.04 -9.38
CA GLY A 223 -19.61 -21.71 -10.77
C GLY A 223 -18.25 -22.19 -11.22
N ARG A 224 -18.04 -22.18 -12.54
CA ARG A 224 -16.77 -22.57 -13.16
C ARG A 224 -15.62 -21.62 -12.80
N LYS A 225 -15.89 -20.32 -12.59
CA LYS A 225 -14.88 -19.35 -12.18
C LYS A 225 -14.29 -19.70 -10.81
N ALA A 226 -15.16 -19.93 -9.82
CA ALA A 226 -14.77 -20.37 -8.48
C ALA A 226 -13.99 -21.70 -8.51
N ALA A 227 -14.47 -22.69 -9.26
CA ALA A 227 -13.78 -23.97 -9.41
C ALA A 227 -12.37 -23.83 -10.02
N ARG A 228 -12.21 -22.96 -11.03
CA ARG A 228 -10.89 -22.66 -11.63
C ARG A 228 -9.93 -22.03 -10.64
N GLU A 229 -10.42 -21.06 -9.88
CA GLU A 229 -9.61 -20.36 -8.89
C GLU A 229 -9.18 -21.31 -7.75
N ALA A 230 -10.10 -22.17 -7.28
CA ALA A 230 -9.80 -23.22 -6.32
C ALA A 230 -8.74 -24.23 -6.83
N ALA A 231 -8.83 -24.64 -8.10
CA ALA A 231 -7.84 -25.53 -8.70
C ALA A 231 -6.45 -24.87 -8.82
N ALA A 232 -6.40 -23.57 -9.14
CA ALA A 232 -5.15 -22.81 -9.14
C ALA A 232 -4.55 -22.74 -7.72
N LEU A 233 -5.36 -22.42 -6.72
CA LEU A 233 -4.93 -22.42 -5.30
C LEU A 233 -4.41 -23.80 -4.86
N ALA A 234 -5.09 -24.88 -5.21
CA ALA A 234 -4.65 -26.24 -4.92
C ALA A 234 -3.29 -26.57 -5.56
N THR A 235 -3.04 -26.05 -6.77
CA THR A 235 -1.75 -26.22 -7.45
C THR A 235 -0.62 -25.52 -6.70
N HIS A 236 -0.85 -24.29 -6.24
CA HIS A 236 0.12 -23.55 -5.42
C HIS A 236 0.39 -24.23 -4.07
N MET A 237 -0.67 -24.69 -3.40
CA MET A 237 -0.57 -25.47 -2.15
C MET A 237 0.30 -26.72 -2.31
N MET A 238 0.10 -27.46 -3.41
CA MET A 238 0.89 -28.66 -3.72
C MET A 238 2.35 -28.35 -4.02
N ALA A 239 2.63 -27.26 -4.74
CA ALA A 239 3.99 -26.81 -5.00
C ALA A 239 4.72 -26.39 -3.71
N LEU A 240 4.02 -25.69 -2.81
CA LEU A 240 4.56 -25.30 -1.50
C LEU A 240 4.88 -26.51 -0.64
N ALA A 241 3.97 -27.50 -0.58
CA ALA A 241 4.21 -28.75 0.14
C ALA A 241 5.42 -29.53 -0.42
N ALA A 242 5.55 -29.61 -1.75
CA ALA A 242 6.68 -30.29 -2.39
C ALA A 242 8.02 -29.59 -2.13
N ALA A 243 8.04 -28.26 -2.18
CA ALA A 243 9.22 -27.47 -1.85
C ALA A 243 9.66 -27.70 -0.39
N ALA A 244 8.71 -27.74 0.54
CA ALA A 244 8.96 -27.99 1.96
C ALA A 244 9.46 -29.41 2.26
N ASP A 245 9.00 -30.41 1.50
CA ASP A 245 9.46 -31.80 1.62
C ASP A 245 10.85 -32.03 0.99
N GLY A 246 11.50 -30.97 0.46
CA GLY A 246 12.83 -31.07 -0.15
C GLY A 246 12.82 -31.78 -1.51
N VAL A 247 11.65 -31.90 -2.15
CA VAL A 247 11.51 -32.41 -3.52
C VAL A 247 11.94 -31.32 -4.50
N ALA A 248 13.24 -30.99 -4.49
CA ALA A 248 13.81 -30.04 -5.43
C ALA A 248 13.80 -30.65 -6.84
N GLY A 249 12.99 -30.09 -7.75
CA GLY A 249 13.05 -30.39 -9.19
C GLY A 249 11.76 -30.88 -9.87
N GLY A 250 10.61 -30.89 -9.19
CA GLY A 250 9.32 -31.13 -9.83
C GLY A 250 8.69 -29.83 -10.28
N GLY A 251 8.95 -29.38 -11.51
CA GLY A 251 8.08 -28.38 -12.14
C GLY A 251 6.62 -28.84 -12.12
N VAL A 252 5.69 -27.95 -12.48
CA VAL A 252 4.22 -28.12 -12.58
C VAL A 252 3.76 -29.37 -13.40
N THR A 253 4.69 -30.18 -13.90
CA THR A 253 4.52 -31.31 -14.81
C THR A 253 5.01 -32.67 -14.29
N GLN A 254 5.64 -32.79 -13.10
CA GLN A 254 5.87 -34.12 -12.53
C GLN A 254 4.67 -34.56 -11.68
N PRO A 255 4.03 -35.70 -11.99
CA PRO A 255 2.94 -36.22 -11.18
C PRO A 255 3.47 -36.44 -9.76
N TYR A 256 2.80 -35.86 -8.77
CA TYR A 256 3.10 -36.04 -7.35
C TYR A 256 2.93 -37.52 -6.87
N ASP A 257 2.76 -38.48 -7.79
CA ASP A 257 2.37 -39.89 -7.63
C ASP A 257 3.35 -40.74 -6.83
N SER A 258 4.56 -40.24 -6.59
CA SER A 258 5.64 -40.96 -5.90
C SER A 258 5.98 -40.40 -4.51
N ALA A 259 5.16 -39.50 -3.97
CA ALA A 259 5.44 -38.87 -2.68
C ALA A 259 5.42 -39.92 -1.53
N PRO A 260 6.42 -39.93 -0.63
CA PRO A 260 6.47 -40.86 0.50
C PRO A 260 5.19 -40.78 1.36
N GLU A 261 4.75 -41.93 1.88
CA GLU A 261 3.68 -41.97 2.89
C GLU A 261 4.08 -41.11 4.10
N GLY A 262 3.20 -40.17 4.49
CA GLY A 262 3.48 -39.19 5.55
C GLY A 262 4.11 -37.87 5.10
N SER A 263 4.41 -37.69 3.82
CA SER A 263 4.84 -36.39 3.26
C SER A 263 3.72 -35.34 3.27
N ARG A 264 4.05 -34.05 3.25
CA ARG A 264 3.06 -32.96 3.15
C ARG A 264 2.30 -33.03 1.84
N VAL A 265 2.98 -33.41 0.77
CA VAL A 265 2.39 -33.66 -0.55
C VAL A 265 1.32 -34.76 -0.46
N ALA A 266 1.61 -35.89 0.22
CA ALA A 266 0.63 -36.95 0.43
C ALA A 266 -0.56 -36.47 1.27
N GLY A 267 -0.30 -35.70 2.33
CA GLY A 267 -1.35 -35.11 3.16
C GLY A 267 -2.27 -34.15 2.38
N CYS A 268 -1.70 -33.30 1.52
CA CYS A 268 -2.46 -32.41 0.65
C CYS A 268 -3.34 -33.17 -0.36
N ARG A 269 -2.83 -34.27 -0.92
CA ARG A 269 -3.59 -35.13 -1.83
C ARG A 269 -4.75 -35.84 -1.18
N ALA A 270 -4.52 -36.40 0.01
CA ALA A 270 -5.60 -37.01 0.79
C ALA A 270 -6.72 -35.99 1.05
N TRP A 271 -6.36 -34.77 1.46
CA TRP A 271 -7.32 -33.69 1.67
C TRP A 271 -8.05 -33.29 0.36
N LEU A 272 -7.35 -33.18 -0.77
CA LEU A 272 -7.99 -32.90 -2.07
C LEU A 272 -8.94 -34.02 -2.51
N ALA A 273 -8.63 -35.28 -2.21
CA ALA A 273 -9.52 -36.40 -2.46
C ALA A 273 -10.81 -36.32 -1.62
N ASP A 274 -10.68 -35.97 -0.34
CA ASP A 274 -11.83 -35.74 0.56
C ASP A 274 -12.67 -34.54 0.08
N LEU A 275 -12.03 -33.45 -0.34
CA LEU A 275 -12.69 -32.28 -0.93
C LEU A 275 -13.48 -32.68 -2.19
N ARG A 276 -12.91 -33.52 -3.06
CA ARG A 276 -13.59 -34.03 -4.26
C ARG A 276 -14.85 -34.83 -3.90
N GLU A 277 -14.81 -35.65 -2.86
CA GLU A 277 -15.99 -36.40 -2.41
C GLU A 277 -17.04 -35.46 -1.79
N GLN A 278 -16.63 -34.47 -0.98
CA GLN A 278 -17.52 -33.46 -0.42
C GLN A 278 -18.28 -32.71 -1.53
N TYR A 279 -17.58 -32.35 -2.62
CA TYR A 279 -18.14 -31.64 -3.76
C TYR A 279 -18.59 -32.56 -4.91
N ARG A 280 -18.81 -33.86 -4.68
CA ARG A 280 -19.19 -34.84 -5.72
C ARG A 280 -20.41 -34.46 -6.57
N ARG A 281 -21.33 -33.67 -6.01
CA ARG A 281 -22.55 -33.16 -6.69
C ARG A 281 -22.29 -31.95 -7.60
N ARG A 282 -21.05 -31.46 -7.66
CA ARG A 282 -20.62 -30.32 -8.48
C ARG A 282 -19.53 -30.78 -9.47
N PRO A 283 -19.91 -31.34 -10.64
CA PRO A 283 -18.96 -31.93 -11.59
C PRO A 283 -17.89 -30.93 -12.07
N THR A 284 -18.23 -29.64 -12.14
CA THR A 284 -17.30 -28.58 -12.51
C THR A 284 -16.09 -28.47 -11.58
N VAL A 285 -16.23 -28.74 -10.28
CA VAL A 285 -15.08 -28.70 -9.35
C VAL A 285 -14.11 -29.83 -9.68
N ARG A 286 -14.64 -31.04 -9.91
CA ARG A 286 -13.87 -32.21 -10.31
C ARG A 286 -13.17 -32.01 -11.66
N GLU A 287 -13.89 -31.50 -12.66
CA GLU A 287 -13.34 -31.22 -13.99
C GLU A 287 -12.16 -30.23 -13.96
N GLU A 288 -12.22 -29.21 -13.11
CA GLU A 288 -11.17 -28.20 -13.00
C GLU A 288 -9.94 -28.71 -12.24
N LEU A 289 -10.14 -29.54 -11.19
CA LEU A 289 -9.05 -30.24 -10.51
C LEU A 289 -8.36 -31.27 -11.43
N ASP A 290 -9.15 -32.09 -12.14
CA ASP A 290 -8.63 -33.07 -13.11
C ASP A 290 -7.78 -32.39 -14.21
N ARG A 291 -8.19 -31.18 -14.64
CA ARG A 291 -7.45 -30.42 -15.66
C ARG A 291 -6.05 -30.01 -15.22
N VAL A 292 -5.85 -29.76 -13.92
CA VAL A 292 -4.54 -29.43 -13.36
C VAL A 292 -3.79 -30.64 -12.81
N GLY A 293 -4.32 -31.86 -13.03
CA GLY A 293 -3.69 -33.11 -12.60
C GLY A 293 -3.80 -33.39 -11.10
N LEU A 294 -4.85 -32.87 -10.44
CA LEU A 294 -5.13 -33.01 -9.00
C LEU A 294 -6.42 -33.78 -8.71
#